data_AF-A0A1Y0HVG2-F1
#
_entry.id   AF-A0A1Y0HVG2-F1
#
_cell.length_a   1.000
_cell.length_b   1.000
_cell.length_c   1.000
_cell.angle_alpha   90.00
_cell.angle_beta   90.00
_cell.angle_gamma   90.00
#
_symmetry.space_group_name_H-M   'P 1'
#
loop_
_entity.id
_entity.type
_entity.pdbx_description
1 polymer ?
#
loop_
_entity_poly.entity_id
_entity_poly.type
_entity_poly.pdbx_seq_one_letter_code
_entity_poly.pdbx_strand_id
1 'polypeptide(L)'
;MGHMRNRLTITKTTTALATSALLVLGLAACGGSGDDASTDSETTASEETTPAEDESTDTTESEDATEEETGDAEASGDFCTAYQTLLDAQSTLGSIDSSDPAAAVTEFETFTASLEAAEAPAEISGDWDTVTGVFRQLTDTLETAVDDPASADLSSITSLMTDESFQTSAQNVAVYGTQNC
;
A
#
# COMPACT_ATOMS: atom_id res chain seq x y z
N MET A 1 56.44 -8.08 -38.15
CA MET A 1 55.88 -8.37 -36.81
C MET A 1 54.72 -7.40 -36.61
N GLY A 2 53.44 -7.73 -36.66
CA GLY A 2 52.71 -8.87 -36.12
C GLY A 2 51.56 -8.27 -35.31
N HIS A 3 50.41 -8.01 -35.94
CA HIS A 3 49.22 -7.45 -35.30
C HIS A 3 48.72 -8.38 -34.19
N MET A 4 48.72 -7.93 -32.93
CA MET A 4 47.91 -8.52 -31.87
C MET A 4 46.71 -7.63 -31.60
N ARG A 5 45.59 -8.04 -32.19
CA ARG A 5 44.24 -7.58 -31.90
C ARG A 5 43.83 -8.22 -30.56
N ASN A 6 43.72 -7.44 -29.49
CA ASN A 6 43.00 -7.89 -28.30
C ASN A 6 41.51 -7.95 -28.62
N ARG A 7 41.04 -9.14 -29.02
CA ARG A 7 39.63 -9.47 -29.10
C ARG A 7 39.12 -9.69 -27.67
N LEU A 8 38.42 -8.72 -27.11
CA LEU A 8 37.61 -8.93 -25.92
C LEU A 8 36.34 -9.67 -26.35
N THR A 9 36.31 -10.97 -26.08
CA THR A 9 35.14 -11.83 -26.25
C THR A 9 34.14 -11.49 -25.14
N ILE A 10 33.17 -10.62 -25.43
CA ILE A 10 32.02 -10.39 -24.55
C ILE A 10 31.04 -11.54 -24.81
N THR A 11 31.07 -12.54 -23.93
CA THR A 11 30.15 -13.68 -23.94
C THR A 11 28.76 -13.19 -23.52
N LYS A 12 27.84 -13.23 -24.47
CA LYS A 12 26.41 -12.91 -24.32
C LYS A 12 25.74 -14.02 -23.51
N THR A 13 25.44 -13.79 -22.23
CA THR A 13 24.52 -14.64 -21.46
C THR A 13 23.10 -14.12 -21.64
N THR A 14 22.39 -14.78 -22.55
CA THR A 14 20.94 -14.68 -22.75
C THR A 14 20.21 -15.38 -21.60
N THR A 15 19.65 -14.60 -20.68
CA THR A 15 18.61 -15.07 -19.77
C THR A 15 17.29 -14.50 -20.27
N ALA A 16 16.58 -15.30 -21.07
CA ALA A 16 15.22 -15.03 -21.46
C ALA A 16 14.31 -15.41 -20.28
N LEU A 17 13.80 -14.41 -19.56
CA LEU A 17 12.65 -14.57 -18.67
C LEU A 17 11.46 -13.92 -19.38
N ALA A 18 10.69 -14.77 -20.04
CA ALA A 18 9.35 -14.48 -20.53
C ALA A 18 8.36 -14.91 -19.46
N THR A 19 7.82 -13.96 -18.70
CA THR A 19 6.58 -14.10 -17.95
C THR A 19 5.77 -12.85 -18.17
N SER A 20 4.85 -12.96 -19.12
CA SER A 20 3.83 -11.97 -19.45
C SER A 20 2.85 -11.86 -18.29
N ALA A 21 2.86 -10.73 -17.58
CA ALA A 21 1.75 -10.32 -16.72
C ALA A 21 1.06 -9.12 -17.39
N LEU A 22 -0.21 -9.34 -17.75
CA LEU A 22 -1.14 -8.36 -18.30
C LEU A 22 -1.35 -7.22 -17.30
N LEU A 23 -0.73 -6.06 -17.54
CA LEU A 23 -1.14 -4.80 -16.92
C LEU A 23 -2.03 -4.05 -17.90
N VAL A 24 -3.30 -4.49 -17.95
CA VAL A 24 -4.40 -3.67 -18.46
C VAL A 24 -4.99 -2.95 -17.25
N LEU A 25 -4.35 -1.86 -16.83
CA LEU A 25 -5.00 -0.81 -16.06
C LEU A 25 -4.90 0.48 -16.87
N GLY A 26 -6.07 1.00 -17.22
CA GLY A 26 -6.26 2.11 -18.14
C GLY A 26 -5.67 3.43 -17.62
N LEU A 27 -4.53 3.82 -18.20
CA LEU A 27 -4.11 5.21 -18.26
C LEU A 27 -4.92 5.96 -19.33
N ALA A 28 -6.19 6.24 -19.03
CA ALA A 28 -6.95 7.27 -19.73
C ALA A 28 -6.73 8.63 -19.04
N ALA A 29 -5.48 9.11 -19.03
CA ALA A 29 -5.15 10.49 -18.72
C ALA A 29 -3.75 10.82 -19.29
N CYS A 30 -3.68 11.89 -20.09
CA CYS A 30 -2.48 12.40 -20.78
C CYS A 30 -2.07 11.55 -21.99
N GLY A 31 -2.23 11.94 -23.25
CA GLY A 31 -2.28 13.26 -23.86
C GLY A 31 -1.30 13.26 -25.04
N GLY A 32 -1.82 13.32 -26.28
CA GLY A 32 -1.05 13.82 -27.43
C GLY A 32 -0.79 12.86 -28.60
N SER A 33 -1.44 13.20 -29.73
CA SER A 33 -1.04 13.05 -31.14
C SER A 33 -0.85 11.65 -31.74
N GLY A 34 -1.69 11.37 -32.73
CA GLY A 34 -1.76 10.09 -33.46
C GLY A 34 -0.88 9.98 -34.70
N ASP A 35 -1.08 8.86 -35.39
CA ASP A 35 -0.96 8.68 -36.84
C ASP A 35 -1.64 7.36 -37.24
N ASP A 36 -2.33 7.41 -38.38
CA ASP A 36 -3.08 6.36 -39.07
C ASP A 36 -2.26 5.12 -39.45
N ALA A 37 -2.84 3.92 -39.31
CA ALA A 37 -2.64 2.84 -40.29
C ALA A 37 -3.73 1.76 -40.19
N SER A 38 -4.52 1.68 -41.27
CA SER A 38 -5.52 0.65 -41.59
C SER A 38 -4.97 -0.77 -41.66
N THR A 39 -5.78 -1.75 -41.25
CA THR A 39 -6.08 -3.04 -41.95
C THR A 39 -7.01 -3.83 -41.03
N ASP A 40 -8.33 -3.88 -41.26
CA ASP A 40 -9.02 -4.78 -42.20
C ASP A 40 -8.65 -6.26 -42.02
N SER A 41 -9.52 -7.02 -41.34
CA SER A 41 -9.86 -8.39 -41.73
C SER A 41 -11.12 -8.86 -40.99
N GLU A 42 -12.07 -9.21 -41.83
CA GLU A 42 -13.42 -9.72 -41.58
C GLU A 42 -13.44 -11.14 -40.96
N THR A 43 -14.66 -11.62 -40.68
CA THR A 43 -15.08 -13.05 -40.73
C THR A 43 -14.77 -13.86 -39.45
N THR A 44 -15.70 -14.51 -38.74
CA THR A 44 -16.88 -15.30 -39.14
C THR A 44 -17.82 -15.49 -37.94
N ALA A 45 -19.12 -15.63 -38.22
CA ALA A 45 -20.16 -16.12 -37.33
C ALA A 45 -20.09 -17.64 -37.06
N SER A 46 -20.66 -18.09 -35.93
CA SER A 46 -21.42 -19.34 -35.69
C SER A 46 -21.90 -19.31 -34.23
N GLU A 47 -23.19 -19.05 -33.94
CA GLU A 47 -24.29 -20.04 -33.77
C GLU A 47 -23.96 -21.13 -32.74
N GLU A 48 -24.55 -21.05 -31.53
CA GLU A 48 -25.81 -21.69 -31.10
C GLU A 48 -25.59 -23.12 -30.57
N THR A 49 -25.86 -23.36 -29.28
CA THR A 49 -26.58 -24.54 -28.75
C THR A 49 -26.91 -24.33 -27.25
N THR A 50 -28.21 -24.27 -26.94
CA THR A 50 -28.88 -24.48 -25.62
C THR A 50 -29.38 -25.96 -25.58
N PRO A 51 -30.06 -26.54 -24.54
CA PRO A 51 -30.29 -26.16 -23.13
C PRO A 51 -30.22 -27.34 -22.07
N ALA A 52 -30.26 -26.94 -20.78
CA ALA A 52 -31.06 -27.40 -19.60
C ALA A 52 -31.12 -28.86 -19.03
N GLU A 53 -31.41 -28.86 -17.71
CA GLU A 53 -31.96 -29.88 -16.77
C GLU A 53 -30.93 -30.83 -16.08
N ASP A 54 -30.98 -31.18 -14.78
CA ASP A 54 -32.13 -31.33 -13.86
C ASP A 54 -31.72 -31.49 -12.36
N GLU A 55 -32.66 -31.09 -11.48
CA GLU A 55 -33.02 -31.51 -10.10
C GLU A 55 -32.09 -31.63 -8.85
N SER A 56 -32.52 -30.86 -7.83
CA SER A 56 -32.95 -31.25 -6.46
C SER A 56 -32.03 -31.99 -5.48
N THR A 57 -31.78 -31.39 -4.30
CA THR A 57 -32.47 -31.80 -3.06
C THR A 57 -32.22 -30.81 -1.90
N ASP A 58 -33.34 -30.36 -1.33
CA ASP A 58 -33.56 -29.80 -0.01
C ASP A 58 -32.81 -30.53 1.12
N THR A 59 -32.21 -29.77 2.05
CA THR A 59 -32.29 -30.07 3.50
C THR A 59 -32.17 -28.75 4.26
N THR A 60 -33.30 -28.31 4.80
CA THR A 60 -33.45 -27.15 5.69
C THR A 60 -33.63 -27.65 7.13
N GLU A 61 -32.75 -27.23 8.04
CA GLU A 61 -32.97 -26.99 9.50
C GLU A 61 -31.60 -26.56 10.06
N SER A 62 -31.27 -25.27 10.18
CA SER A 62 -31.76 -24.21 11.08
C SER A 62 -31.20 -24.33 12.51
N GLU A 63 -30.58 -23.22 12.93
CA GLU A 63 -30.26 -22.78 14.30
C GLU A 63 -29.00 -23.36 14.97
N ASP A 64 -27.90 -22.60 14.90
CA ASP A 64 -27.36 -21.98 16.11
C ASP A 64 -26.58 -20.70 15.78
N ALA A 65 -27.00 -19.63 16.45
CA ALA A 65 -26.28 -18.40 16.76
C ALA A 65 -25.40 -17.76 15.65
N THR A 66 -25.99 -16.74 15.02
CA THR A 66 -25.37 -15.44 14.80
C THR A 66 -24.34 -15.11 15.89
N GLU A 67 -23.06 -15.38 15.64
CA GLU A 67 -22.01 -14.58 16.24
C GLU A 67 -22.02 -13.24 15.53
N GLU A 68 -22.09 -12.19 16.32
CA GLU A 68 -22.21 -10.82 15.85
C GLU A 68 -20.97 -10.45 15.05
N GLU A 69 -21.11 -10.41 13.73
CA GLU A 69 -20.24 -9.70 12.79
C GLU A 69 -20.56 -8.19 12.91
N THR A 70 -20.42 -7.67 14.13
CA THR A 70 -20.55 -6.24 14.46
C THR A 70 -19.19 -5.61 14.78
N GLY A 71 -18.11 -6.41 14.78
CA GLY A 71 -16.74 -5.93 14.99
C GLY A 71 -16.12 -5.31 13.75
N ASP A 72 -16.39 -5.84 12.55
CA ASP A 72 -15.70 -5.39 11.33
C ASP A 72 -16.16 -4.00 10.86
N ALA A 73 -17.46 -3.67 11.03
CA ALA A 73 -17.99 -2.37 10.63
C ALA A 73 -17.52 -1.21 11.55
N GLU A 74 -17.39 -1.44 12.85
CA GLU A 74 -16.90 -0.44 13.80
C GLU A 74 -15.36 -0.26 13.65
N ALA A 75 -14.60 -1.36 13.53
CA ALA A 75 -13.15 -1.30 13.27
C ALA A 75 -12.84 -0.58 11.94
N SER A 76 -13.63 -0.82 10.89
CA SER A 76 -13.50 -0.11 9.61
C SER A 76 -13.72 1.40 9.76
N GLY A 77 -14.68 1.83 10.60
CA GLY A 77 -14.98 3.24 10.84
C GLY A 77 -13.86 3.98 11.59
N ASP A 78 -13.30 3.35 12.63
CA ASP A 78 -12.18 3.90 13.39
C ASP A 78 -10.90 3.95 12.53
N PHE A 79 -10.62 2.90 11.76
CA PHE A 79 -9.53 2.89 10.79
C PHE A 79 -9.65 4.03 9.77
N CYS A 80 -10.82 4.24 9.16
CA CYS A 80 -10.99 5.29 8.15
C CYS A 80 -10.80 6.70 8.71
N THR A 81 -11.18 6.91 9.97
CA THR A 81 -10.92 8.16 10.69
C THR A 81 -9.42 8.36 10.94
N ALA A 82 -8.72 7.32 11.38
CA ALA A 82 -7.27 7.38 11.57
C ALA A 82 -6.52 7.52 10.24
N TYR A 83 -6.99 6.90 9.16
CA TYR A 83 -6.44 7.03 7.83
C TYR A 83 -6.57 8.47 7.30
N GLN A 84 -7.71 9.13 7.49
CA GLN A 84 -7.81 10.56 7.16
C GLN A 84 -6.89 11.42 8.01
N THR A 85 -6.77 11.10 9.31
CA THR A 85 -5.82 11.79 10.20
C THR A 85 -4.37 11.64 9.69
N LEU A 86 -3.99 10.46 9.18
CA LEU A 86 -2.70 10.22 8.55
C LEU A 86 -2.47 11.10 7.31
N LEU A 87 -3.50 11.29 6.47
CA LEU A 87 -3.43 12.16 5.30
C LEU A 87 -3.31 13.64 5.67
N ASP A 88 -4.07 14.09 6.67
CA ASP A 88 -4.03 15.47 7.17
C ASP A 88 -2.70 15.77 7.86
N ALA A 89 -2.14 14.79 8.57
CA ALA A 89 -0.83 14.90 9.19
C ALA A 89 0.26 15.17 8.17
N GLN A 90 0.26 14.57 6.98
CA GLN A 90 1.26 14.90 5.95
C GLN A 90 1.29 16.40 5.60
N SER A 91 0.12 17.05 5.58
CA SER A 91 0.03 18.50 5.35
C SER A 91 0.44 19.32 6.57
N THR A 92 0.09 18.83 7.77
CA THR A 92 0.32 19.50 9.05
C THR A 92 1.79 19.43 9.47
N LEU A 93 2.42 18.26 9.33
CA LEU A 93 3.82 18.00 9.62
C LEU A 93 4.75 18.86 8.74
N GLY A 94 4.38 19.10 7.49
CA GLY A 94 5.09 20.03 6.61
C GLY A 94 5.01 21.50 7.05
N SER A 95 4.11 21.82 7.98
CA SER A 95 3.85 23.18 8.49
C SER A 95 4.35 23.38 9.93
N ILE A 96 5.01 22.40 10.53
CA ILE A 96 5.50 22.47 11.92
C ILE A 96 6.48 23.64 12.10
N ASP A 97 6.27 24.40 13.17
CA ASP A 97 7.16 25.48 13.57
C ASP A 97 8.46 24.92 14.19
N SER A 98 9.54 24.94 13.41
CA SER A 98 10.87 24.52 13.85
C SER A 98 11.47 25.33 15.02
N SER A 99 10.87 26.45 15.40
CA SER A 99 11.29 27.26 16.55
C SER A 99 10.71 26.78 17.88
N ASP A 100 9.72 25.89 17.85
CA ASP A 100 9.15 25.24 19.05
C ASP A 100 9.09 23.70 18.89
N PRO A 101 10.23 23.02 19.07
CA PRO A 101 10.29 21.56 18.93
C PRO A 101 9.51 20.81 20.02
N ALA A 102 9.27 21.44 21.19
CA ALA A 102 8.49 20.81 22.25
C ALA A 102 7.00 20.77 21.92
N ALA A 103 6.46 21.84 21.32
CA ALA A 103 5.11 21.84 20.78
C ALA A 103 4.97 20.81 19.64
N ALA A 104 5.96 20.71 18.76
CA ALA A 104 5.98 19.73 17.68
C ALA A 104 5.91 18.27 18.20
N VAL A 105 6.67 17.93 19.24
CA VAL A 105 6.61 16.60 19.87
C VAL A 105 5.24 16.32 20.46
N THR A 106 4.62 17.32 21.11
CA THR A 106 3.27 17.16 21.70
C THR A 106 2.21 16.86 20.63
N GLU A 107 2.29 17.53 19.49
CA GLU A 107 1.41 17.27 18.34
C GLU A 107 1.68 15.88 17.75
N PHE A 108 2.95 15.48 17.60
CA PHE A 108 3.31 14.14 17.13
C PHE A 108 2.84 13.03 18.07
N GLU A 109 2.90 13.23 19.39
CA GLU A 109 2.40 12.26 20.37
C GLU A 109 0.89 12.14 20.33
N THR A 110 0.18 13.28 20.21
CA THR A 110 -1.28 13.28 20.03
C THR A 110 -1.69 12.55 18.75
N PHE A 111 -0.96 12.81 17.67
CA PHE A 111 -1.17 12.15 16.38
C PHE A 111 -0.91 10.65 16.48
N THR A 112 0.24 10.22 16.98
CA THR A 112 0.57 8.80 17.11
C THR A 112 -0.44 8.08 18.00
N ALA A 113 -0.82 8.65 19.16
CA ALA A 113 -1.83 8.07 20.03
C ALA A 113 -3.19 7.93 19.33
N SER A 114 -3.54 8.86 18.42
CA SER A 114 -4.78 8.74 17.63
C SER A 114 -4.75 7.59 16.63
N LEU A 115 -3.56 7.28 16.06
CA LEU A 115 -3.41 6.14 15.16
C LEU A 115 -3.42 4.81 15.91
N GLU A 116 -2.74 4.74 17.05
CA GLU A 116 -2.69 3.53 17.89
C GLU A 116 -4.04 3.18 18.52
N ALA A 117 -4.91 4.17 18.73
CA ALA A 117 -6.25 3.96 19.25
C ALA A 117 -7.22 3.35 18.20
N ALA A 118 -6.90 3.45 16.91
CA ALA A 118 -7.73 2.93 15.84
C ALA A 118 -7.40 1.46 15.57
N GLU A 119 -8.45 0.64 15.54
CA GLU A 119 -8.32 -0.79 15.24
C GLU A 119 -8.48 -1.02 13.74
N ALA A 120 -7.46 -1.58 13.09
CA ALA A 120 -7.50 -1.86 11.67
C ALA A 120 -8.24 -3.18 11.36
N PRO A 121 -8.95 -3.26 10.23
CA PRO A 121 -9.56 -4.50 9.74
C PRO A 121 -8.55 -5.64 9.67
N ALA A 122 -9.00 -6.87 9.92
CA ALA A 122 -8.13 -8.03 10.09
C ALA A 122 -7.17 -8.25 8.91
N GLU A 123 -7.59 -7.90 7.69
CA GLU A 123 -6.79 -8.02 6.46
C GLU A 123 -5.54 -7.13 6.40
N ILE A 124 -5.56 -5.96 7.06
CA ILE A 124 -4.44 -5.02 7.10
C ILE A 124 -3.92 -4.76 8.53
N SER A 125 -4.46 -5.44 9.54
CA SER A 125 -4.07 -5.28 10.95
C SER A 125 -2.55 -5.32 11.18
N GLY A 126 -1.85 -6.32 10.61
CA GLY A 126 -0.39 -6.41 10.72
C GLY A 126 0.37 -5.28 10.00
N ASP A 127 -0.17 -4.78 8.90
CA ASP A 127 0.41 -3.63 8.19
C ASP A 127 0.16 -2.33 8.98
N TRP A 128 -1.01 -2.18 9.57
CA TRP A 128 -1.35 -1.06 10.45
C TRP A 128 -0.47 -1.02 11.70
N ASP A 129 -0.28 -2.17 12.37
CA ASP A 129 0.63 -2.30 13.52
C ASP A 129 2.07 -1.91 13.15
N THR A 130 2.51 -2.30 11.94
CA THR A 130 3.84 -1.94 11.45
C THR A 130 3.97 -0.43 11.22
N VAL A 131 2.95 0.19 10.62
CA VAL A 131 2.94 1.64 10.37
C VAL A 131 2.89 2.42 11.68
N THR A 132 1.95 2.11 12.57
CA THR A 132 1.78 2.79 13.86
C THR A 132 2.98 2.59 14.77
N GLY A 133 3.59 1.40 14.77
CA GLY A 133 4.82 1.12 15.52
C GLY A 133 6.01 1.99 15.09
N VAL A 134 6.18 2.25 13.79
CA VAL A 134 7.23 3.16 13.30
C VAL A 134 6.93 4.61 13.71
N PHE A 135 5.66 5.05 13.67
CA PHE A 135 5.29 6.37 14.17
C PHE A 135 5.54 6.53 15.67
N ARG A 136 5.28 5.49 16.47
CA ARG A 136 5.61 5.51 17.89
C ARG A 136 7.10 5.61 18.15
N GLN A 137 7.90 4.83 17.41
CA GLN A 137 9.35 4.91 17.51
C GLN A 137 9.89 6.29 17.09
N LEU A 138 9.29 6.89 16.05
CA LEU A 138 9.58 8.27 15.63
C LEU A 138 9.28 9.26 16.77
N THR A 139 8.09 9.21 17.36
CA THR A 139 7.72 10.13 18.44
C THR A 139 8.64 9.97 19.65
N ASP A 140 8.95 8.74 20.07
CA ASP A 140 9.90 8.46 21.17
C ASP A 140 11.30 9.04 20.89
N THR A 141 11.76 8.92 19.64
CA THR A 141 13.07 9.46 19.24
C THR A 141 13.04 10.98 19.23
N LEU A 142 11.93 11.60 18.81
CA LEU A 142 11.76 13.04 18.80
C LEU A 142 11.68 13.59 20.24
N GLU A 143 10.96 12.93 21.13
CA GLU A 143 10.92 13.28 22.57
C GLU A 143 12.33 13.22 23.16
N THR A 144 13.05 12.11 22.91
CA THR A 144 14.46 11.96 23.30
C THR A 144 15.33 13.08 22.72
N ALA A 145 15.11 13.51 21.47
CA ALA A 145 15.87 14.58 20.84
C ALA A 145 15.62 15.95 21.48
N VAL A 146 14.41 16.18 22.00
CA VAL A 146 14.06 17.41 22.71
C VAL A 146 14.69 17.44 24.11
N ASP A 147 14.67 16.32 24.83
CA ASP A 147 15.27 16.21 26.17
C ASP A 147 16.80 16.14 26.16
N ASP A 148 17.38 15.29 25.30
CA ASP A 148 18.82 15.12 25.13
C ASP A 148 19.18 14.84 23.64
N PRO A 149 19.46 15.89 22.85
CA PRO A 149 19.73 15.75 21.41
C PRO A 149 21.00 14.95 21.11
N ALA A 150 21.92 14.78 22.07
CA ALA A 150 23.11 13.96 21.86
C ALA A 150 22.82 12.44 21.92
N SER A 151 21.67 12.08 22.48
CA SER A 151 21.24 10.70 22.68
C SER A 151 20.24 10.19 21.64
N ALA A 152 19.62 11.09 20.87
CA ALA A 152 18.62 10.74 19.87
C ALA A 152 19.25 10.14 18.60
N ASP A 153 18.71 8.99 18.17
CA ASP A 153 19.16 8.28 16.97
C ASP A 153 18.22 8.50 15.78
N LEU A 154 18.29 9.70 15.20
CA LEU A 154 17.53 10.05 14.00
C LEU A 154 17.91 9.21 12.76
N SER A 155 19.11 8.60 12.76
CA SER A 155 19.53 7.69 11.69
C SER A 155 18.72 6.39 11.71
N SER A 156 18.43 5.84 12.88
CA SER A 156 17.59 4.65 13.02
C SER A 156 16.17 4.90 12.51
N ILE A 157 15.60 6.06 12.81
CA ILE A 157 14.30 6.50 12.25
C ILE A 157 14.30 6.57 10.74
N THR A 158 15.34 7.20 10.16
CA THR A 158 15.46 7.29 8.70
C THR A 158 15.56 5.89 8.09
N SER A 159 16.31 5.00 8.72
CA SER A 159 16.45 3.60 8.28
C SER A 159 15.11 2.87 8.29
N LEU A 160 14.31 3.04 9.34
CA LEU A 160 12.98 2.43 9.49
C LEU A 160 12.01 2.91 8.41
N MET A 161 11.97 4.21 8.12
CA MET A 161 11.12 4.75 7.04
C MET A 161 11.55 4.28 5.65
N THR A 162 12.83 3.93 5.48
CA THR A 162 13.34 3.36 4.22
C THR A 162 13.29 1.84 4.18
N ASP A 163 12.84 1.20 5.26
CA ASP A 163 12.77 -0.24 5.33
C ASP A 163 11.68 -0.79 4.40
N GLU A 164 11.99 -1.90 3.73
CA GLU A 164 11.09 -2.50 2.74
C GLU A 164 9.78 -3.00 3.39
N SER A 165 9.84 -3.48 4.63
CA SER A 165 8.65 -3.93 5.35
C SER A 165 7.73 -2.75 5.68
N PHE A 166 8.27 -1.66 6.23
CA PHE A 166 7.49 -0.46 6.50
C PHE A 166 6.88 0.13 5.21
N GLN A 167 7.65 0.22 4.12
CA GLN A 167 7.14 0.75 2.85
C GLN A 167 6.01 -0.12 2.27
N THR A 168 6.15 -1.44 2.37
CA THR A 168 5.11 -2.38 1.92
C THR A 168 3.85 -2.21 2.77
N SER A 169 3.99 -2.17 4.09
CA SER A 169 2.85 -1.99 4.99
C SER A 169 2.16 -0.64 4.81
N ALA A 170 2.92 0.44 4.67
CA ALA A 170 2.37 1.76 4.37
C ALA A 170 1.62 1.78 3.02
N GLN A 171 2.13 1.07 2.00
CA GLN A 171 1.45 0.94 0.73
C GLN A 171 0.15 0.13 0.85
N ASN A 172 0.14 -0.99 1.58
CA ASN A 172 -1.05 -1.80 1.80
C ASN A 172 -2.12 -1.00 2.54
N VAL A 173 -1.76 -0.28 3.61
CA VAL A 173 -2.66 0.62 4.36
C VAL A 173 -3.23 1.71 3.45
N ALA A 174 -2.41 2.34 2.62
CA ALA A 174 -2.88 3.37 1.68
C ALA A 174 -3.82 2.80 0.60
N VAL A 175 -3.49 1.64 0.04
CA VAL A 175 -4.33 0.94 -0.95
C VAL A 175 -5.66 0.53 -0.32
N TYR A 176 -5.66 0.03 0.90
CA TYR A 176 -6.88 -0.32 1.61
C TYR A 176 -7.73 0.92 1.94
N GLY A 177 -7.12 1.96 2.54
CA GLY A 177 -7.83 3.19 2.90
C GLY A 177 -8.42 3.92 1.70
N THR A 178 -7.75 3.92 0.55
CA THR A 178 -8.32 4.52 -0.68
C THR A 178 -9.51 3.74 -1.26
N GLN A 179 -9.60 2.44 -1.02
CA GLN A 179 -10.68 1.61 -1.54
C GLN A 179 -11.89 1.56 -0.61
N ASN A 180 -11.69 1.71 0.71
CA ASN A 180 -12.70 1.37 1.71
C ASN A 180 -13.21 2.54 2.58
N CYS A 181 -12.67 3.76 2.48
CA CYS A 181 -12.98 4.87 3.41
C CYS A 181 -13.82 6.08 2.89
#